data_AF-A0A1V5TDW1-F1
#
_entry.id   AF-A0A1V5TDW1-F1
#
_cell.length_a   1.000
_cell.length_b   1.000
_cell.length_c   1.000
_cell.angle_alpha   90.00
_cell.angle_beta   90.00
_cell.angle_gamma   90.00
#
_symmetry.space_group_name_H-M   'P 1'
#
loop_
_entity.id
_entity.type
_entity.pdbx_description
1 polymer ?
#
loop_
_entity_poly.entity_id
_entity_poly.type
_entity_poly.pdbx_seq_one_letter_code
_entity_poly.pdbx_strand_id
1 'polypeptide(L)'
;MKILILILVVLLNNIVSAQRKELSEYQKNTIIANLDSTTRYKKLNAILDVWYMYVPEAIPKIEQDIFKQQQDIAHWYLVCLDKYNSPNFIDIAHRYIDTITFLNYTFEPENINEQKADAIAMLVRRGDYSRVGFLFEYIDLLKPAVASTPFNILNLIVENVPEYSELAKAEFRRIALNSNHDYYAPMSLLFLVDYYGDEIIPDLVYIIYNSQLSQVKSIAYDELEERNYPEMEAITKYLFLNEKEYKTKWINKLITKYATPSNYKFLQDNYQNIIVPEWLPAYQEYFQKTKLSNPLYPPSFNNLFEQFDYFKNLCDSLFNYTWLGDLTLSNELKNILTTAKTNLQNGDSLTCRVQIKEFQDLVDNVYKDSLNTDPRFVTIEGWKFLYWNAQYILDRLPEPQTNPNLLVNLKNSLGKQIPASNVMYYEGSWKDAVNNGDGTFTVITTTPTVSIRMFYEYANQTVNNVPAQNNTYTFTTVNTAVQLKNSSGNLIDEGTVQYYAGAWRSFGTTINGVAYKELLPVNYSFRMTYEYVLNDKQQNLSENPVVDFNTVLCTIKVTNANNQPLEGANTKYYSIAWRDIGLTNSSGEITKELLPKNLSFRATYNNVSQDKQQDISVNNLVEIMLNVP
;
A
#
# COMPACT_ATOMS: atom_id res chain seq x y z
N MET A 1 19.72 21.82 2.10
CA MET A 1 19.76 21.79 3.59
C MET A 1 21.14 22.15 4.16
N LYS A 2 22.26 21.76 3.52
CA LYS A 2 23.64 22.05 3.99
C LYS A 2 24.01 23.55 4.03
N ILE A 3 23.53 24.39 3.10
CA ILE A 3 23.75 25.86 3.14
C ILE A 3 22.99 26.52 4.31
N LEU A 4 21.87 25.94 4.75
CA LEU A 4 21.09 26.48 5.88
C LEU A 4 21.78 26.28 7.23
N ILE A 5 22.59 25.22 7.39
CA ILE A 5 23.31 24.93 8.65
C ILE A 5 24.51 25.87 8.82
N LEU A 6 25.23 26.17 7.73
CA LEU A 6 26.31 27.16 7.75
C LEU A 6 25.76 28.58 8.03
N ILE A 7 24.62 28.91 7.43
CA ILE A 7 23.90 30.16 7.71
C ILE A 7 23.35 30.18 9.15
N LEU A 8 22.92 29.05 9.72
CA LEU A 8 22.48 28.96 11.11
C LEU A 8 23.63 29.12 12.11
N VAL A 9 24.84 28.60 11.84
CA VAL A 9 26.01 28.75 12.72
C VAL A 9 26.54 30.19 12.69
N VAL A 10 26.51 30.85 11.52
CA VAL A 10 26.83 32.28 11.39
C VAL A 10 25.75 33.15 12.04
N LEU A 11 24.46 32.79 11.93
CA LEU A 11 23.36 33.47 12.61
C LEU A 11 23.38 33.24 14.13
N LEU A 12 23.74 32.06 14.63
CA LEU A 12 23.87 31.76 16.07
C LEU A 12 25.06 32.49 16.71
N ASN A 13 26.20 32.60 16.01
CA ASN A 13 27.31 33.45 16.47
C ASN A 13 26.92 34.94 16.52
N ASN A 14 26.09 35.40 15.58
CA ASN A 14 25.57 36.77 15.60
C ASN A 14 24.48 36.98 16.67
N ILE A 15 23.66 35.98 16.99
CA ILE A 15 22.62 36.08 18.04
C ILE A 15 23.22 36.04 19.46
N VAL A 16 24.29 35.26 19.69
CA VAL A 16 25.04 35.29 20.97
C VAL A 16 25.82 36.60 21.15
N SER A 17 26.16 37.30 20.06
CA SER A 17 26.77 38.63 20.14
C SER A 17 25.79 39.73 20.60
N ALA A 18 24.48 39.50 20.46
CA ALA A 18 23.44 40.51 20.71
C ALA A 18 22.96 40.63 22.18
N GLN A 19 23.57 39.89 23.13
CA GLN A 19 23.31 40.03 24.56
C GLN A 19 24.60 40.10 25.42
N ARG A 20 25.73 40.58 24.85
CA ARG A 20 26.89 40.90 25.69
C ARG A 20 26.66 42.21 26.41
N LYS A 21 26.64 42.18 27.74
CA LYS A 21 26.72 43.38 28.56
C LYS A 21 28.05 44.06 28.26
N GLU A 22 28.01 45.23 27.63
CA GLU A 22 29.21 45.98 27.28
C GLU A 22 29.98 46.32 28.56
N LEU A 23 31.27 45.98 28.58
CA LEU A 23 32.14 46.26 29.72
C LEU A 23 32.37 47.76 29.85
N SER A 24 32.32 48.27 31.08
CA SER A 24 32.71 49.66 31.34
C SER A 24 34.20 49.85 31.06
N GLU A 25 34.61 51.08 30.74
CA GLU A 25 36.01 51.44 30.52
C GLU A 25 36.90 51.08 31.72
N TYR A 26 36.36 51.22 32.95
CA TYR A 26 37.04 50.77 34.17
C TYR A 26 37.29 49.26 34.19
N GLN A 27 36.30 48.46 33.78
CA GLN A 27 36.43 47.00 33.73
C GLN A 27 37.45 46.58 32.67
N LYS A 28 37.41 47.17 31.47
CA LYS A 28 38.39 46.94 30.41
C LYS A 28 39.81 47.28 30.86
N ASN A 29 40.01 48.46 31.46
CA ASN A 29 41.30 48.89 31.98
C ASN A 29 41.81 47.99 33.11
N THR A 30 40.91 47.48 33.97
CA THR A 30 41.26 46.53 35.02
C THR A 30 41.76 45.21 34.44
N ILE A 31 41.10 44.68 33.40
CA ILE A 31 41.52 43.46 32.69
C ILE A 31 42.90 43.68 32.07
N ILE A 32 43.11 44.79 31.36
CA ILE A 32 44.39 45.13 30.70
C ILE A 32 45.51 45.27 31.75
N ALA A 33 45.26 45.94 32.87
CA ALA A 33 46.23 46.09 33.95
C ALA A 33 46.60 44.74 34.60
N ASN A 34 45.65 43.81 34.71
CA ASN A 34 45.92 42.48 35.26
C ASN A 34 46.83 41.62 34.36
N LEU A 35 47.01 41.96 33.08
CA LEU A 35 48.01 41.32 32.20
C LEU A 35 49.45 41.56 32.66
N ASP A 36 49.71 42.64 33.43
CA ASP A 36 51.03 42.93 34.03
C ASP A 36 51.25 42.28 35.40
N SER A 37 50.25 41.56 35.93
CA SER A 37 50.33 40.97 37.25
C SER A 37 51.57 40.05 37.39
N THR A 38 52.28 40.12 38.50
CA THR A 38 53.36 39.17 38.80
C THR A 38 52.83 37.77 39.14
N THR A 39 51.54 37.65 39.47
CA THR A 39 50.87 36.38 39.73
C THR A 39 50.37 35.75 38.44
N ARG A 40 50.85 34.53 38.11
CA ARG A 40 50.42 33.75 36.93
C ARG A 40 48.90 33.59 36.84
N TYR A 41 48.24 33.19 37.92
CA TYR A 41 46.79 32.98 37.96
C TYR A 41 45.99 34.22 37.53
N LYS A 42 46.37 35.40 38.02
CA LYS A 42 45.74 36.67 37.64
C LYS A 42 45.97 37.00 36.17
N LYS A 43 47.16 36.72 35.62
CA LYS A 43 47.46 36.93 34.19
C LYS A 43 46.68 35.99 33.29
N LEU A 44 46.58 34.71 33.66
CA LEU A 44 45.80 33.72 32.91
C LEU A 44 44.31 34.10 32.90
N ASN A 45 43.74 34.44 34.05
CA ASN A 45 42.35 34.92 34.10
C ASN A 45 42.16 36.19 33.28
N ALA A 46 43.10 37.14 33.33
CA ALA A 46 43.01 38.37 32.55
C ALA A 46 43.02 38.10 31.04
N ILE A 47 43.88 37.22 30.51
CA ILE A 47 43.85 36.90 29.07
C ILE A 47 42.60 36.09 28.68
N LEU A 48 42.12 35.20 29.55
CA LEU A 48 40.84 34.53 29.34
C LEU A 48 39.69 35.54 29.33
N ASP A 49 39.68 36.53 30.22
CA ASP A 49 38.68 37.61 30.22
C ASP A 49 38.76 38.44 28.93
N VAL A 50 39.98 38.75 28.43
CA VAL A 50 40.16 39.35 27.11
C VAL A 50 39.48 38.51 26.04
N TRP A 51 39.65 37.18 26.07
CA TRP A 51 39.04 36.28 25.09
C TRP A 51 37.51 36.14 25.24
N TYR A 52 37.00 35.88 26.45
CA TYR A 52 35.60 35.59 26.72
C TYR A 52 34.73 36.85 26.67
N MET A 53 35.24 37.99 27.18
CA MET A 53 34.45 39.20 27.41
C MET A 53 34.55 40.25 26.29
N TYR A 54 35.32 39.98 25.24
CA TYR A 54 35.52 40.90 24.10
C TYR A 54 36.23 42.22 24.47
N VAL A 55 37.56 42.18 24.61
CA VAL A 55 38.40 43.35 24.97
C VAL A 55 39.50 43.59 23.93
N PRO A 56 39.18 44.11 22.74
CA PRO A 56 40.16 44.35 21.66
C PRO A 56 41.21 45.42 22.01
N GLU A 57 40.94 46.29 22.99
CA GLU A 57 41.88 47.34 23.44
C GLU A 57 43.15 46.74 24.08
N ALA A 58 43.12 45.45 24.47
CA ALA A 58 44.29 44.74 24.99
C ALA A 58 45.33 44.39 23.91
N ILE A 59 44.98 44.44 22.61
CA ILE A 59 45.81 43.90 21.52
C ILE A 59 47.20 44.51 21.43
N PRO A 60 47.40 45.84 21.45
CA PRO A 60 48.75 46.43 21.40
C PRO A 60 49.66 45.94 22.53
N LYS A 61 49.09 45.70 23.72
CA LYS A 61 49.82 45.16 24.87
C LYS A 61 50.16 43.68 24.68
N ILE A 62 49.19 42.90 24.20
CA ILE A 62 49.38 41.46 23.90
C ILE A 62 50.51 41.28 22.88
N GLU A 63 50.54 42.08 21.80
CA GLU A 63 51.60 42.06 20.78
C GLU A 63 52.98 42.36 21.39
N GLN A 64 53.07 43.35 22.29
CA GLN A 64 54.32 43.75 22.93
C GLN A 64 54.86 42.71 23.92
N ASP A 65 53.96 42.01 24.62
CA ASP A 65 54.31 41.23 25.80
C ASP A 65 54.32 39.71 25.57
N ILE A 66 53.76 39.19 24.46
CA ILE A 66 53.65 37.74 24.19
C ILE A 66 54.94 36.95 24.45
N PHE A 67 56.09 37.44 23.97
CA PHE A 67 57.40 36.75 24.13
C PHE A 67 58.05 36.93 25.50
N LYS A 68 57.43 37.70 26.41
CA LYS A 68 57.83 37.84 27.81
C LYS A 68 57.04 36.90 28.72
N GLN A 69 56.01 36.24 28.19
CA GLN A 69 55.11 35.38 28.96
C GLN A 69 55.61 33.95 29.03
N GLN A 70 54.99 33.18 29.94
CA GLN A 70 55.15 31.74 30.01
C GLN A 70 54.41 31.07 28.84
N GLN A 71 54.82 29.86 28.46
CA GLN A 71 54.32 29.15 27.28
C GLN A 71 52.79 29.14 27.16
N ASP A 72 52.09 28.74 28.21
CA ASP A 72 50.62 28.68 28.27
C ASP A 72 49.96 30.05 28.07
N ILE A 73 50.49 31.10 28.70
CA ILE A 73 49.98 32.47 28.55
C ILE A 73 50.27 33.00 27.15
N ALA A 74 51.47 32.73 26.62
CA ALA A 74 51.87 33.15 25.28
C ALA A 74 50.98 32.51 24.20
N HIS A 75 50.56 31.26 24.39
CA HIS A 75 49.57 30.61 23.53
C HIS A 75 48.22 31.35 23.54
N TRP A 76 47.67 31.65 24.72
CA TRP A 76 46.43 32.43 24.84
C TRP A 76 46.54 33.84 24.27
N TYR A 77 47.72 34.46 24.37
CA TYR A 77 48.02 35.74 23.72
C TYR A 77 47.89 35.58 22.20
N LEU A 78 48.51 34.55 21.62
CA LEU A 78 48.40 34.25 20.18
C LEU A 78 46.96 34.00 19.74
N VAL A 79 46.20 33.20 20.50
CA VAL A 79 44.77 32.93 20.25
C VAL A 79 43.96 34.23 20.23
N CYS A 80 44.25 35.17 21.13
CA CYS A 80 43.60 36.48 21.12
C CYS A 80 43.99 37.31 19.88
N LEU A 81 45.29 37.36 19.54
CA LEU A 81 45.74 38.06 18.34
C LEU A 81 45.08 37.52 17.07
N ASP A 82 44.86 36.20 16.99
CA ASP A 82 44.12 35.59 15.90
C ASP A 82 42.66 36.03 15.89
N LYS A 83 41.94 35.83 17.01
CA LYS A 83 40.52 36.16 17.18
C LYS A 83 40.19 37.61 16.84
N TYR A 84 41.05 38.54 17.22
CA TYR A 84 40.84 39.98 17.02
C TYR A 84 41.44 40.50 15.70
N ASN A 85 41.87 39.61 14.80
CA ASN A 85 42.46 39.96 13.51
C ASN A 85 43.60 40.97 13.63
N SER A 86 44.53 40.75 14.56
CA SER A 86 45.74 41.60 14.67
C SER A 86 46.44 41.72 13.31
N PRO A 87 46.83 42.93 12.89
CA PRO A 87 47.55 43.14 11.64
C PRO A 87 48.98 42.55 11.68
N ASN A 88 49.54 42.39 12.88
CA ASN A 88 50.88 41.85 13.11
C ASN A 88 50.88 40.33 13.33
N PHE A 89 49.72 39.68 13.21
CA PHE A 89 49.55 38.27 13.58
C PHE A 89 50.51 37.34 12.84
N ILE A 90 50.66 37.49 11.52
CA ILE A 90 51.46 36.55 10.70
C ILE A 90 52.91 36.51 11.19
N ASP A 91 53.54 37.67 11.34
CA ASP A 91 54.93 37.78 11.82
C ASP A 91 55.08 37.25 13.26
N ILE A 92 54.11 37.56 14.12
CA ILE A 92 54.11 37.09 15.51
C ILE A 92 53.95 35.56 15.57
N ALA A 93 53.09 34.97 14.76
CA ALA A 93 52.85 33.54 14.71
C ALA A 93 54.09 32.77 14.23
N HIS A 94 54.77 33.25 13.17
CA HIS A 94 56.05 32.67 12.74
C HIS A 94 57.10 32.70 13.84
N ARG A 95 57.29 33.87 14.45
CA ARG A 95 58.24 34.02 15.56
C ARG A 95 57.84 33.14 16.76
N TYR A 96 56.55 33.01 17.04
CA TYR A 96 56.04 32.13 18.09
C TYR A 96 56.41 30.66 17.83
N ILE A 97 56.16 30.15 16.63
CA ILE A 97 56.50 28.78 16.23
C ILE A 97 58.01 28.50 16.41
N ASP A 98 58.86 29.45 16.05
CA ASP A 98 60.32 29.31 16.14
C ASP A 98 60.85 29.40 17.59
N THR A 99 60.13 30.11 18.48
CA THR A 99 60.66 30.48 19.81
C THR A 99 59.96 29.86 21.01
N ILE A 100 58.76 29.31 20.85
CA ILE A 100 57.94 28.75 21.94
C ILE A 100 58.70 27.75 22.82
N THR A 101 59.56 26.90 22.24
CA THR A 101 60.35 25.90 22.97
C THR A 101 61.32 26.53 23.97
N PHE A 102 61.69 27.80 23.79
CA PHE A 102 62.61 28.53 24.66
C PHE A 102 61.90 29.43 25.68
N LEU A 103 60.57 29.53 25.64
CA LEU A 103 59.81 30.30 26.63
C LEU A 103 59.77 29.56 27.98
N ASN A 104 59.75 30.34 29.06
CA ASN A 104 59.67 29.82 30.43
C ASN A 104 58.37 29.02 30.64
N TYR A 105 58.45 27.94 31.43
CA TYR A 105 57.29 27.14 31.85
C TYR A 105 57.32 26.92 33.37
N THR A 106 56.15 26.73 34.00
CA THR A 106 56.03 26.51 35.45
C THR A 106 55.62 25.08 35.81
N PHE A 107 54.97 24.38 34.89
CA PHE A 107 54.54 22.98 34.97
C PHE A 107 55.00 22.27 33.71
N GLU A 108 55.00 20.93 33.66
CA GLU A 108 55.34 20.22 32.42
C GLU A 108 54.64 20.88 31.23
N PRO A 109 55.39 21.28 30.19
CA PRO A 109 54.85 22.11 29.14
C PRO A 109 53.70 21.35 28.47
N GLU A 110 52.52 21.99 28.39
CA GLU A 110 51.45 21.55 27.51
C GLU A 110 52.06 21.23 26.14
N ASN A 111 51.65 20.13 25.51
CA ASN A 111 52.28 19.56 24.32
C ASN A 111 52.75 20.65 23.34
N ILE A 112 54.05 20.98 23.34
CA ILE A 112 54.61 22.12 22.59
C ILE A 112 54.31 21.96 21.10
N ASN A 113 54.28 20.72 20.61
CA ASN A 113 53.95 20.43 19.22
C ASN A 113 52.47 20.70 18.91
N GLU A 114 51.54 20.49 19.87
CA GLU A 114 50.13 20.88 19.72
C GLU A 114 50.01 22.40 19.62
N GLN A 115 50.72 23.15 20.46
CA GLN A 115 50.68 24.62 20.41
C GLN A 115 51.29 25.18 19.12
N LYS A 116 52.35 24.55 18.60
CA LYS A 116 52.90 24.87 17.28
C LYS A 116 51.90 24.53 16.17
N ALA A 117 51.26 23.36 16.24
CA ALA A 117 50.25 22.95 15.27
C ALA A 117 49.06 23.92 15.25
N ASP A 118 48.61 24.42 16.41
CA ASP A 118 47.52 25.40 16.48
C ASP A 118 47.91 26.76 15.91
N ALA A 119 49.12 27.24 16.22
CA ALA A 119 49.67 28.45 15.59
C ALA A 119 49.74 28.34 14.06
N ILE A 120 50.16 27.19 13.54
CA ILE A 120 50.19 26.91 12.10
C ILE A 120 48.76 26.81 11.54
N ALA A 121 47.82 26.22 12.28
CA ALA A 121 46.43 26.14 11.86
C ALA A 121 45.78 27.53 11.74
N MET A 122 46.11 28.47 12.62
CA MET A 122 45.70 29.87 12.51
C MET A 122 46.31 30.55 11.26
N LEU A 123 47.59 30.30 10.97
CA LEU A 123 48.24 30.79 9.74
C LEU A 123 47.55 30.24 8.47
N VAL A 124 47.27 28.95 8.43
CA VAL A 124 46.60 28.28 7.30
C VAL A 124 45.20 28.87 7.04
N ARG A 125 44.42 29.15 8.09
CA ARG A 125 43.11 29.81 7.95
C ARG A 125 43.19 31.22 7.36
N ARG A 126 44.38 31.85 7.40
CA ARG A 126 44.66 33.18 6.84
C ARG A 126 45.41 33.12 5.51
N GLY A 127 45.56 31.93 4.92
CA GLY A 127 46.19 31.72 3.62
C GLY A 127 47.72 31.62 3.65
N ASP A 128 48.34 31.52 4.83
CA ASP A 128 49.77 31.25 4.95
C ASP A 128 50.02 29.74 5.19
N TYR A 129 50.59 29.09 4.18
CA TYR A 129 50.85 27.64 4.16
C TYR A 129 52.33 27.29 4.37
N SER A 130 53.19 28.27 4.66
CA SER A 130 54.65 28.12 4.64
C SER A 130 55.22 27.15 5.69
N ARG A 131 54.41 26.77 6.69
CA ARG A 131 54.80 25.85 7.78
C ARG A 131 54.01 24.55 7.80
N VAL A 132 53.23 24.24 6.76
CA VAL A 132 52.37 23.04 6.70
C VAL A 132 53.15 21.73 6.88
N GLY A 133 54.42 21.66 6.45
CA GLY A 133 55.26 20.47 6.63
C GLY A 133 55.33 19.97 8.08
N PHE A 134 55.39 20.88 9.05
CA PHE A 134 55.42 20.51 10.47
C PHE A 134 54.12 19.79 10.92
N LEU A 135 52.97 20.12 10.33
CA LEU A 135 51.71 19.46 10.67
C LEU A 135 51.74 17.98 10.33
N PHE A 136 52.39 17.60 9.21
CA PHE A 136 52.52 16.20 8.81
C PHE A 136 53.53 15.45 9.69
N GLU A 137 54.64 16.08 10.06
CA GLU A 137 55.56 15.52 11.07
C GLU A 137 54.84 15.26 12.39
N TYR A 138 53.97 16.20 12.80
CA TYR A 138 53.19 16.07 14.02
C TYR A 138 52.09 15.00 13.92
N ILE A 139 51.41 14.90 12.79
CA ILE A 139 50.47 13.81 12.49
C ILE A 139 51.19 12.46 12.63
N ASP A 140 52.37 12.32 12.01
CA ASP A 140 53.14 11.07 12.06
C ASP A 140 53.59 10.69 13.47
N LEU A 141 53.99 11.68 14.28
CA LEU A 141 54.35 11.49 15.68
C LEU A 141 53.19 10.93 16.52
N LEU A 142 51.95 11.35 16.22
CA LEU A 142 50.78 10.96 17.00
C LEU A 142 50.14 9.64 16.55
N LYS A 143 50.53 9.10 15.38
CA LYS A 143 49.96 7.84 14.88
C LYS A 143 50.13 6.72 15.93
N PRO A 144 49.07 5.93 16.21
CA PRO A 144 47.84 5.80 15.42
C PRO A 144 46.72 6.80 15.77
N ALA A 145 46.89 7.68 16.76
CA ALA A 145 45.89 8.66 17.15
C ALA A 145 45.61 9.68 16.02
N VAL A 146 44.50 10.40 16.14
CA VAL A 146 44.17 11.50 15.23
C VAL A 146 44.68 12.80 15.85
N ALA A 147 45.52 13.52 15.12
CA ALA A 147 45.94 14.86 15.51
C ALA A 147 44.78 15.84 15.24
N SER A 148 44.04 16.22 16.28
CA SER A 148 42.80 17.01 16.17
C SER A 148 43.00 18.35 15.48
N THR A 149 44.07 19.06 15.83
CA THR A 149 44.35 20.40 15.31
C THR A 149 44.73 20.37 13.82
N PRO A 150 45.70 19.53 13.38
CA PRO A 150 45.95 19.31 11.96
C PRO A 150 44.70 18.84 11.20
N PHE A 151 43.92 17.91 11.75
CA PHE A 151 42.71 17.38 11.10
C PHE A 151 41.74 18.48 10.68
N ASN A 152 41.52 19.48 11.54
CA ASN A 152 40.58 20.58 11.32
C ASN A 152 40.93 21.50 10.15
N ILE A 153 42.13 21.38 9.57
CA ILE A 153 42.58 22.20 8.45
C ILE A 153 43.10 21.36 7.26
N LEU A 154 43.07 20.03 7.33
CA LEU A 154 43.54 19.15 6.25
C LEU A 154 42.79 19.43 4.93
N ASN A 155 41.51 19.76 4.98
CA ASN A 155 40.73 20.12 3.79
C ASN A 155 41.29 21.37 3.09
N LEU A 156 41.68 22.40 3.85
CA LEU A 156 42.29 23.61 3.31
C LEU A 156 43.65 23.31 2.67
N ILE A 157 44.40 22.36 3.23
CA ILE A 157 45.68 21.91 2.67
C ILE A 157 45.47 21.19 1.34
N VAL A 158 44.48 20.28 1.25
CA VAL A 158 44.12 19.61 -0.01
C VAL A 158 43.78 20.62 -1.10
N GLU A 159 42.99 21.65 -0.77
CA GLU A 159 42.51 22.63 -1.74
C GLU A 159 43.59 23.64 -2.20
N ASN A 160 44.54 24.00 -1.32
CA ASN A 160 45.41 25.16 -1.55
C ASN A 160 46.91 24.82 -1.61
N VAL A 161 47.33 23.59 -1.29
CA VAL A 161 48.75 23.23 -1.19
C VAL A 161 49.05 21.94 -1.97
N PRO A 162 49.29 22.04 -3.30
CA PRO A 162 49.42 20.87 -4.18
C PRO A 162 50.49 19.86 -3.75
N GLU A 163 51.62 20.32 -3.21
CA GLU A 163 52.72 19.46 -2.75
C GLU A 163 52.35 18.58 -1.54
N TYR A 164 51.36 18.98 -0.74
CA TYR A 164 50.88 18.24 0.43
C TYR A 164 49.51 17.59 0.22
N SER A 165 48.86 17.81 -0.94
CA SER A 165 47.51 17.29 -1.22
C SER A 165 47.43 15.77 -1.10
N GLU A 166 48.39 15.04 -1.66
CA GLU A 166 48.41 13.57 -1.58
C GLU A 166 48.66 13.07 -0.14
N LEU A 167 49.47 13.77 0.65
CA LEU A 167 49.69 13.44 2.06
C LEU A 167 48.43 13.67 2.90
N ALA A 168 47.72 14.79 2.65
CA ALA A 168 46.45 15.07 3.32
C ALA A 168 45.37 14.05 2.94
N LYS A 169 45.28 13.69 1.65
CA LYS A 169 44.41 12.60 1.18
C LYS A 169 44.72 11.28 1.85
N ALA A 170 45.99 10.89 1.92
CA ALA A 170 46.43 9.66 2.57
C ALA A 170 46.06 9.65 4.06
N GLU A 171 46.15 10.80 4.75
CA GLU A 171 45.74 10.90 6.14
C GLU A 171 44.23 10.77 6.33
N PHE A 172 43.40 11.43 5.50
CA PHE A 172 41.96 11.21 5.52
C PHE A 172 41.62 9.73 5.26
N ARG A 173 42.27 9.08 4.29
CA ARG A 173 42.06 7.64 4.01
C ARG A 173 42.45 6.78 5.20
N ARG A 174 43.60 7.03 5.82
CA ARG A 174 44.04 6.32 7.04
C ARG A 174 42.99 6.42 8.13
N ILE A 175 42.46 7.62 8.39
CA ILE A 175 41.49 7.86 9.45
C ILE A 175 40.15 7.17 9.10
N ALA A 176 39.64 7.33 7.89
CA ALA A 176 38.39 6.71 7.46
C ALA A 176 38.42 5.18 7.52
N LEU A 177 39.55 4.57 7.12
CA LEU A 177 39.69 3.11 7.01
C LEU A 177 40.04 2.44 8.34
N ASN A 178 40.84 3.09 9.19
CA ASN A 178 41.48 2.43 10.34
C ASN A 178 41.12 3.02 11.70
N SER A 179 40.50 4.21 11.77
CA SER A 179 40.14 4.82 13.06
C SER A 179 38.80 4.31 13.57
N ASN A 180 38.73 4.06 14.88
CA ASN A 180 37.48 3.76 15.60
C ASN A 180 36.85 5.00 16.25
N HIS A 181 37.31 6.21 15.89
CA HIS A 181 36.72 7.43 16.42
C HIS A 181 35.44 7.80 15.66
N ASP A 182 34.33 7.85 16.39
CA ASP A 182 32.97 8.19 15.94
C ASP A 182 32.80 9.56 15.27
N TYR A 183 33.70 10.51 15.51
CA TYR A 183 33.72 11.81 14.85
C TYR A 183 34.66 11.85 13.63
N TYR A 184 35.95 11.55 13.83
CA TYR A 184 36.96 11.76 12.78
C TYR A 184 36.83 10.78 11.61
N ALA A 185 36.48 9.52 11.85
CA ALA A 185 36.32 8.53 10.78
C ALA A 185 35.21 8.89 9.78
N PRO A 186 33.95 9.16 10.20
CA PRO A 186 32.91 9.57 9.26
C PRO A 186 33.18 10.93 8.61
N MET A 187 33.77 11.89 9.33
CA MET A 187 34.15 13.19 8.72
C MET A 187 35.20 13.03 7.62
N SER A 188 36.19 12.15 7.84
CA SER A 188 37.20 11.84 6.83
C SER A 188 36.58 11.17 5.61
N LEU A 189 35.68 10.21 5.83
CA LEU A 189 34.98 9.52 4.75
C LEU A 189 34.14 10.49 3.91
N LEU A 190 33.35 11.36 4.56
CA LEU A 190 32.53 12.35 3.86
C LEU A 190 33.36 13.32 3.04
N PHE A 191 34.48 13.80 3.56
CA PHE A 191 35.40 14.64 2.79
C PHE A 191 35.95 13.90 1.57
N LEU A 192 36.38 12.65 1.74
CA LEU A 192 36.91 11.83 0.64
C LEU A 192 35.88 11.62 -0.46
N VAL A 193 34.64 11.32 -0.08
CA VAL A 193 33.50 11.18 -0.99
C VAL A 193 33.24 12.49 -1.74
N ASP A 194 33.07 13.60 -1.01
CA ASP A 194 32.68 14.90 -1.57
C ASP A 194 33.76 15.45 -2.53
N TYR A 195 35.04 15.21 -2.23
CA TYR A 195 36.16 15.78 -3.01
C TYR A 195 36.68 14.85 -4.13
N TYR A 196 36.76 13.54 -3.88
CA TYR A 196 37.36 12.58 -4.84
C TYR A 196 36.34 11.72 -5.59
N GLY A 197 35.05 11.81 -5.26
CA GLY A 197 33.96 11.25 -6.06
C GLY A 197 34.01 9.72 -6.18
N ASP A 198 34.31 9.22 -7.38
CA ASP A 198 34.30 7.78 -7.69
C ASP A 198 35.64 7.10 -7.40
N GLU A 199 36.72 7.86 -7.22
CA GLU A 199 38.04 7.31 -6.94
C GLU A 199 38.06 6.48 -5.63
N ILE A 200 37.16 6.81 -4.71
CA ILE A 200 37.08 6.22 -3.37
C ILE A 200 36.17 4.99 -3.30
N ILE A 201 35.56 4.54 -4.41
CA ILE A 201 34.71 3.33 -4.43
C ILE A 201 35.40 2.09 -3.80
N PRO A 202 36.68 1.78 -4.11
CA PRO A 202 37.37 0.65 -3.47
C PRO A 202 37.47 0.80 -1.94
N ASP A 203 37.64 2.03 -1.45
CA ASP A 203 37.69 2.34 -0.03
C ASP A 203 36.31 2.15 0.64
N LEU A 204 35.22 2.56 -0.03
CA LEU A 204 33.86 2.31 0.45
C LEU A 204 33.60 0.82 0.64
N VAL A 205 33.93 0.01 -0.37
CA VAL A 205 33.79 -1.45 -0.30
C VAL A 205 34.66 -2.01 0.82
N TYR A 206 35.90 -1.56 0.97
CA TYR A 206 36.76 -1.97 2.09
C TYR A 206 36.13 -1.67 3.45
N ILE A 207 35.57 -0.47 3.64
CA ILE A 207 34.91 -0.05 4.88
C ILE A 207 33.75 -0.97 5.24
N ILE A 208 32.90 -1.32 4.27
CA ILE A 208 31.77 -2.24 4.46
C ILE A 208 32.23 -3.52 5.18
N TYR A 209 33.31 -4.13 4.71
CA TYR A 209 33.75 -5.45 5.17
C TYR A 209 34.71 -5.42 6.36
N ASN A 210 35.41 -4.31 6.61
CA ASN A 210 36.53 -4.29 7.58
C ASN A 210 36.34 -3.31 8.74
N SER A 211 35.54 -2.26 8.59
CA SER A 211 35.35 -1.26 9.66
C SER A 211 34.69 -1.88 10.89
N GLN A 212 34.98 -1.34 12.08
CA GLN A 212 34.26 -1.67 13.31
C GLN A 212 33.14 -0.67 13.62
N LEU A 213 33.06 0.43 12.87
CA LEU A 213 32.09 1.50 13.09
C LEU A 213 30.87 1.33 12.16
N SER A 214 29.74 0.97 12.75
CA SER A 214 28.46 0.81 12.04
C SER A 214 28.06 2.08 11.27
N GLN A 215 28.34 3.26 11.83
CA GLN A 215 28.06 4.55 11.20
C GLN A 215 28.81 4.72 9.87
N VAL A 216 30.10 4.39 9.84
CA VAL A 216 30.95 4.56 8.65
C VAL A 216 30.55 3.55 7.56
N LYS A 217 30.18 2.32 7.95
CA LYS A 217 29.56 1.34 7.04
C LYS A 217 28.24 1.83 6.46
N SER A 218 27.39 2.45 7.27
CA SER A 218 26.11 2.99 6.82
C SER A 218 26.29 4.10 5.79
N ILE A 219 27.26 5.00 6.00
CA ILE A 219 27.65 6.04 5.04
C ILE A 219 28.18 5.40 3.77
N ALA A 220 29.16 4.49 3.87
CA ALA A 220 29.74 3.82 2.70
C ALA A 220 28.69 3.08 1.86
N TYR A 221 27.68 2.48 2.51
CA TYR A 221 26.56 1.87 1.80
C TYR A 221 25.76 2.89 1.01
N ASP A 222 25.40 4.02 1.61
CA ASP A 222 24.57 5.04 0.94
C ASP A 222 25.31 5.60 -0.28
N GLU A 223 26.61 5.83 -0.14
CA GLU A 223 27.46 6.32 -1.23
C GLU A 223 27.61 5.32 -2.38
N LEU A 224 27.73 4.02 -2.08
CA LEU A 224 27.74 2.95 -3.08
C LEU A 224 26.36 2.81 -3.74
N GLU A 225 25.28 3.03 -2.99
CA GLU A 225 23.93 2.96 -3.51
C GLU A 225 23.63 4.08 -4.50
N GLU A 226 24.02 5.32 -4.16
CA GLU A 226 23.86 6.50 -5.02
C GLU A 226 24.59 6.34 -6.37
N ARG A 227 25.68 5.57 -6.38
CA ARG A 227 26.48 5.23 -7.57
C ARG A 227 26.02 3.97 -8.31
N ASN A 228 24.91 3.36 -7.89
CA ASN A 228 24.39 2.11 -8.46
C ASN A 228 25.43 0.98 -8.51
N TYR A 229 26.22 0.81 -7.44
CA TYR A 229 27.23 -0.24 -7.38
C TYR A 229 26.60 -1.65 -7.66
N PRO A 230 27.19 -2.50 -8.52
CA PRO A 230 26.52 -3.72 -8.98
C PRO A 230 26.21 -4.76 -7.88
N GLU A 231 27.04 -4.84 -6.84
CA GLU A 231 26.94 -5.89 -5.82
C GLU A 231 26.15 -5.44 -4.57
N MET A 232 25.32 -4.40 -4.70
CA MET A 232 24.60 -3.84 -3.56
C MET A 232 23.67 -4.84 -2.87
N GLU A 233 23.10 -5.82 -3.59
CA GLU A 233 22.33 -6.90 -2.97
C GLU A 233 23.19 -7.75 -2.03
N ALA A 234 24.39 -8.14 -2.47
CA ALA A 234 25.32 -8.95 -1.69
C ALA A 234 25.82 -8.18 -0.46
N ILE A 235 26.16 -6.90 -0.63
CA ILE A 235 26.51 -6.00 0.47
C ILE A 235 25.37 -5.88 1.48
N THR A 236 24.13 -5.74 1.01
CA THR A 236 22.95 -5.64 1.90
C THR A 236 22.79 -6.90 2.73
N LYS A 237 22.98 -8.09 2.14
CA LYS A 237 22.95 -9.37 2.87
C LYS A 237 24.09 -9.48 3.88
N TYR A 238 25.30 -9.06 3.51
CA TYR A 238 26.46 -9.05 4.41
C TYR A 238 26.22 -8.15 5.62
N LEU A 239 25.79 -6.91 5.41
CA LEU A 239 25.50 -5.97 6.49
C LEU A 239 24.35 -6.46 7.37
N PHE A 240 23.32 -7.05 6.78
CA PHE A 240 22.24 -7.67 7.53
C PHE A 240 22.73 -8.78 8.48
N LEU A 241 23.70 -9.60 8.05
CA LEU A 241 24.22 -10.69 8.89
C LEU A 241 25.19 -10.20 9.97
N ASN A 242 25.99 -9.18 9.68
CA ASN A 242 27.15 -8.82 10.50
C ASN A 242 26.97 -7.55 11.34
N GLU A 243 25.99 -6.69 11.03
CA GLU A 243 25.76 -5.43 11.76
C GLU A 243 24.65 -5.53 12.80
N LYS A 244 24.87 -4.87 13.94
CA LYS A 244 23.88 -4.72 15.01
C LYS A 244 23.02 -3.47 14.83
N GLU A 245 23.64 -2.37 14.41
CA GLU A 245 22.97 -1.09 14.18
C GLU A 245 22.45 -0.99 12.74
N TYR A 246 21.51 -0.07 12.50
CA TYR A 246 20.92 0.19 11.18
C TYR A 246 20.23 -1.02 10.51
N LYS A 247 20.02 -2.14 11.23
CA LYS A 247 19.52 -3.40 10.65
C LYS A 247 18.18 -3.27 9.93
N THR A 248 17.27 -2.42 10.43
CA THR A 248 15.99 -2.10 9.76
C THR A 248 16.21 -1.53 8.35
N LYS A 249 17.27 -0.74 8.13
CA LYS A 249 17.64 -0.21 6.80
C LYS A 249 17.90 -1.35 5.82
N TRP A 250 18.70 -2.34 6.22
CA TRP A 250 19.07 -3.48 5.37
C TRP A 250 17.89 -4.41 5.10
N ILE A 251 17.07 -4.66 6.13
CA ILE A 251 15.82 -5.42 5.97
C ILE A 251 14.93 -4.73 4.94
N ASN A 252 14.72 -3.42 5.08
CA ASN A 252 13.90 -2.63 4.15
C ASN A 252 14.37 -2.73 2.72
N LYS A 253 15.68 -2.65 2.50
CA LYS A 253 16.25 -2.79 1.16
C LYS A 253 16.01 -4.18 0.58
N LEU A 254 16.14 -5.25 1.37
CA LEU A 254 15.86 -6.62 0.94
C LEU A 254 14.37 -6.86 0.63
N ILE A 255 13.44 -6.22 1.34
CA ILE A 255 11.99 -6.41 1.10
C ILE A 255 11.40 -5.47 0.04
N THR A 256 12.06 -4.34 -0.25
CA THR A 256 11.53 -3.35 -1.22
C THR A 256 12.32 -3.31 -2.52
N LYS A 257 13.64 -3.13 -2.45
CA LYS A 257 14.52 -2.96 -3.62
C LYS A 257 14.99 -4.30 -4.19
N TYR A 258 15.37 -5.24 -3.32
CA TYR A 258 15.84 -6.58 -3.68
C TYR A 258 14.79 -7.65 -3.38
N ALA A 259 13.53 -7.36 -3.66
CA ALA A 259 12.35 -8.10 -3.21
C ALA A 259 12.12 -9.44 -3.93
N THR A 260 13.11 -10.34 -3.87
CA THR A 260 13.06 -11.67 -4.51
C THR A 260 12.66 -12.76 -3.51
N PRO A 261 12.05 -13.87 -3.96
CA PRO A 261 11.72 -14.99 -3.09
C PRO A 261 12.92 -15.52 -2.30
N SER A 262 14.09 -15.59 -2.93
CA SER A 262 15.34 -16.00 -2.27
C SER A 262 15.75 -15.05 -1.15
N ASN A 263 15.51 -13.75 -1.29
CA ASN A 263 15.87 -12.76 -0.28
C ASN A 263 14.87 -12.76 0.89
N TYR A 264 13.59 -12.97 0.62
CA TYR A 264 12.61 -13.23 1.66
C TYR A 264 12.93 -14.52 2.42
N LYS A 265 13.33 -15.59 1.72
CA LYS A 265 13.72 -16.85 2.32
C LYS A 265 14.99 -16.70 3.16
N PHE A 266 15.99 -15.99 2.63
CA PHE A 266 17.20 -15.62 3.35
C PHE A 266 16.90 -14.88 4.66
N LEU A 267 15.97 -13.91 4.65
CA LEU A 267 15.55 -13.20 5.86
C LEU A 267 14.87 -14.15 6.88
N GLN A 268 14.01 -15.07 6.41
CA GLN A 268 13.34 -16.06 7.28
C GLN A 268 14.33 -17.06 7.88
N ASP A 269 15.26 -17.59 7.09
CA ASP A 269 16.22 -18.61 7.54
C ASP A 269 17.22 -18.04 8.54
N ASN A 270 17.54 -16.76 8.40
CA ASN A 270 18.42 -16.05 9.31
C ASN A 270 17.65 -15.31 10.42
N TYR A 271 16.34 -15.58 10.58
CA TYR A 271 15.47 -14.82 11.49
C TYR A 271 15.92 -14.83 12.94
N GLN A 272 16.45 -15.96 13.40
CA GLN A 272 16.97 -16.14 14.75
C GLN A 272 18.30 -15.40 14.98
N ASN A 273 19.06 -15.12 13.90
CA ASN A 273 20.26 -14.28 13.93
C ASN A 273 19.92 -12.77 13.88
N ILE A 274 18.63 -12.40 13.77
CA ILE A 274 18.22 -11.01 13.54
C ILE A 274 18.46 -10.14 14.78
N ILE A 275 18.36 -10.64 16.02
CA ILE A 275 18.03 -9.74 17.13
C ILE A 275 18.66 -10.12 18.46
N VAL A 276 19.09 -9.08 19.20
CA VAL A 276 19.10 -9.14 20.67
C VAL A 276 17.70 -9.59 21.10
N PRO A 277 17.52 -10.70 21.84
CA PRO A 277 16.22 -11.35 22.06
C PRO A 277 15.08 -10.40 22.46
N GLU A 278 15.40 -9.28 23.10
CA GLU A 278 14.50 -8.23 23.56
C GLU A 278 13.78 -7.46 22.43
N TRP A 279 14.33 -7.35 21.21
CA TRP A 279 13.65 -6.63 20.12
C TRP A 279 12.88 -7.55 19.18
N LEU A 280 12.87 -8.86 19.41
CA LEU A 280 12.23 -9.87 18.57
C LEU A 280 10.75 -9.54 18.25
N PRO A 281 9.92 -9.16 19.23
CA PRO A 281 8.51 -8.85 18.96
C PRO A 281 8.32 -7.62 18.05
N ALA A 282 9.13 -6.57 18.24
CA ALA A 282 9.01 -5.33 17.46
C ALA A 282 9.38 -5.54 15.99
N TYR A 283 10.41 -6.36 15.73
CA TYR A 283 10.77 -6.72 14.35
C TYR A 283 9.78 -7.68 13.70
N GLN A 284 9.15 -8.60 14.46
CA GLN A 284 8.05 -9.42 13.95
C GLN A 284 6.89 -8.53 13.51
N GLU A 285 6.49 -7.59 14.36
CA GLU A 285 5.43 -6.62 14.05
C GLU A 285 5.80 -5.77 12.82
N TYR A 286 7.04 -5.28 12.76
CA TYR A 286 7.54 -4.51 11.62
C TYR A 286 7.52 -5.31 10.31
N PHE A 287 8.00 -6.55 10.34
CA PHE A 287 8.02 -7.46 9.19
C PHE A 287 6.59 -7.81 8.73
N GLN A 288 5.65 -8.01 9.66
CA GLN A 288 4.24 -8.25 9.32
C GLN A 288 3.51 -6.98 8.86
N LYS A 289 3.89 -5.79 9.32
CA LYS A 289 3.31 -4.50 8.87
C LYS A 289 3.81 -4.09 7.49
N THR A 290 5.12 -4.21 7.24
CA THR A 290 5.72 -3.97 5.91
C THR A 290 5.25 -5.00 4.87
N LYS A 291 4.73 -6.15 5.34
CA LYS A 291 4.01 -7.15 4.54
C LYS A 291 2.75 -6.60 3.85
N LEU A 292 2.16 -5.47 4.26
CA LEU A 292 0.83 -5.07 3.79
C LEU A 292 0.81 -3.97 2.71
N SER A 293 1.94 -3.39 2.30
CA SER A 293 1.89 -2.11 1.57
C SER A 293 2.13 -2.13 0.06
N ASN A 294 2.88 -3.07 -0.53
CA ASN A 294 3.26 -2.98 -1.95
C ASN A 294 3.10 -4.29 -2.72
N PRO A 295 2.70 -4.24 -4.01
CA PRO A 295 2.83 -5.40 -4.88
C PRO A 295 4.33 -5.66 -5.11
N LEU A 296 4.75 -6.93 -5.00
CA LEU A 296 6.15 -7.33 -5.19
C LEU A 296 6.48 -7.25 -6.68
N TYR A 297 7.11 -6.17 -7.12
CA TYR A 297 7.46 -6.00 -8.54
C TYR A 297 8.41 -7.13 -8.99
N PRO A 298 8.10 -7.81 -10.10
CA PRO A 298 8.98 -8.82 -10.63
C PRO A 298 10.24 -8.15 -11.21
N PRO A 299 11.30 -8.94 -11.46
CA PRO A 299 12.44 -8.46 -12.24
C PRO A 299 11.98 -7.81 -13.56
N SER A 300 12.76 -6.85 -14.06
CA SER A 300 12.52 -6.29 -15.40
C SER A 300 12.75 -7.37 -16.46
N PHE A 301 11.78 -7.58 -17.34
CA PHE A 301 11.85 -8.56 -18.43
C PHE A 301 11.70 -7.88 -19.79
N ASN A 302 12.46 -8.32 -20.79
CA ASN A 302 12.41 -7.74 -22.13
C ASN A 302 11.07 -8.01 -22.83
N ASN A 303 10.43 -9.13 -22.51
CA ASN A 303 9.14 -9.53 -23.07
C ASN A 303 8.33 -10.41 -22.11
N LEU A 304 7.07 -10.65 -22.44
CA LEU A 304 6.17 -11.49 -21.63
C LEU A 304 6.61 -12.96 -21.59
N PHE A 305 7.25 -13.50 -22.63
CA PHE A 305 7.64 -14.91 -22.67
C PHE A 305 8.74 -15.24 -21.67
N GLU A 306 9.70 -14.33 -21.48
CA GLU A 306 10.70 -14.40 -20.41
C GLU A 306 10.04 -14.37 -19.03
N GLN A 307 9.03 -13.50 -18.85
CA GLN A 307 8.27 -13.42 -17.61
C GLN A 307 7.51 -14.72 -17.32
N PHE A 308 6.90 -15.36 -18.33
CA PHE A 308 6.26 -16.67 -18.18
C PHE A 308 7.26 -17.76 -17.75
N ASP A 309 8.47 -17.79 -18.34
CA ASP A 309 9.49 -18.78 -17.98
C ASP A 309 10.00 -18.57 -16.56
N TYR A 310 10.28 -17.31 -16.18
CA TYR A 310 10.60 -16.97 -14.80
C TYR A 310 9.49 -17.40 -13.85
N PHE A 311 8.24 -17.09 -14.19
CA PHE A 311 7.11 -17.35 -13.32
C PHE A 311 6.83 -18.85 -13.14
N LYS A 312 7.08 -19.64 -14.18
CA LYS A 312 7.04 -21.11 -14.08
C LYS A 312 8.12 -21.64 -13.14
N ASN A 313 9.36 -21.15 -13.25
CA ASN A 313 10.46 -21.52 -12.35
C ASN A 313 10.25 -21.02 -10.91
N LEU A 314 9.48 -19.94 -10.74
CA LEU A 314 9.09 -19.43 -9.43
C LEU A 314 8.24 -20.46 -8.68
N CYS A 315 7.33 -21.18 -9.33
CA CYS A 315 6.57 -22.26 -8.70
C CYS A 315 7.49 -23.32 -8.07
N ASP A 316 8.56 -23.72 -8.77
CA ASP A 316 9.54 -24.68 -8.24
C ASP A 316 10.33 -24.12 -7.06
N SER A 317 10.71 -22.85 -7.13
CA SER A 317 11.40 -22.17 -6.03
C SER A 317 10.52 -22.10 -4.77
N LEU A 318 9.26 -21.74 -4.93
CA LEU A 318 8.29 -21.63 -3.84
C LEU A 318 7.95 -23.00 -3.24
N PHE A 319 7.88 -24.04 -4.06
CA PHE A 319 7.78 -25.43 -3.60
C PHE A 319 8.98 -25.81 -2.74
N ASN A 320 10.20 -25.55 -3.21
CA ASN A 320 11.43 -25.84 -2.46
C ASN A 320 11.55 -25.05 -1.15
N TYR A 321 10.95 -23.86 -1.07
CA TYR A 321 10.89 -23.07 0.15
C TYR A 321 9.75 -23.45 1.10
N THR A 322 8.98 -24.50 0.77
CA THR A 322 7.77 -24.93 1.50
C THR A 322 6.71 -23.83 1.61
N TRP A 323 6.68 -22.91 0.63
CA TRP A 323 5.70 -21.82 0.55
C TRP A 323 4.53 -22.15 -0.37
N LEU A 324 4.73 -23.14 -1.25
CA LEU A 324 3.73 -23.81 -2.05
C LEU A 324 3.64 -25.26 -1.56
N GLY A 325 2.44 -25.83 -1.51
CA GLY A 325 2.15 -27.16 -1.00
C GLY A 325 2.74 -28.29 -1.83
N ASP A 326 1.97 -29.35 -2.08
CA ASP A 326 2.49 -30.53 -2.76
C ASP A 326 2.93 -30.29 -4.23
N LEU A 327 3.66 -31.29 -4.76
CA LEU A 327 4.16 -31.29 -6.14
C LEU A 327 3.01 -31.32 -7.17
N THR A 328 1.83 -31.83 -6.79
CA THR A 328 0.65 -31.88 -7.66
C THR A 328 0.15 -30.47 -7.95
N LEU A 329 -0.03 -29.65 -6.92
CA LEU A 329 -0.42 -28.25 -7.06
C LEU A 329 0.62 -27.45 -7.84
N SER A 330 1.91 -27.65 -7.56
CA SER A 330 2.99 -27.00 -8.33
C SER A 330 2.92 -27.34 -9.81
N ASN A 331 2.71 -28.60 -10.17
CA ASN A 331 2.57 -29.01 -11.57
C ASN A 331 1.30 -28.48 -12.23
N GLU A 332 0.18 -28.42 -11.51
CA GLU A 332 -1.09 -27.82 -11.98
C GLU A 332 -0.89 -26.34 -12.36
N LEU A 333 -0.31 -25.55 -11.46
CA LEU A 333 0.00 -24.14 -11.70
C LEU A 333 0.94 -23.95 -12.91
N LYS A 334 2.01 -24.75 -12.99
CA LYS A 334 2.95 -24.70 -14.13
C LYS A 334 2.30 -25.10 -15.45
N ASN A 335 1.33 -26.01 -15.44
CA ASN A 335 0.58 -26.41 -16.63
C ASN A 335 -0.30 -25.26 -17.13
N ILE A 336 -1.03 -24.57 -16.23
CA ILE A 336 -1.83 -23.39 -16.59
C ILE A 336 -0.94 -22.31 -17.24
N LEU A 337 0.23 -22.01 -16.65
CA LEU A 337 1.19 -21.06 -17.23
C LEU A 337 1.71 -21.49 -18.61
N THR A 338 1.96 -22.79 -18.80
CA THR A 338 2.43 -23.34 -20.08
C THR A 338 1.35 -23.19 -21.16
N THR A 339 0.09 -23.48 -20.83
CA THR A 339 -1.06 -23.29 -21.72
C THR A 339 -1.25 -21.81 -22.05
N ALA A 340 -1.23 -20.93 -21.05
CA ALA A 340 -1.34 -19.49 -21.24
C ALA A 340 -0.26 -18.94 -22.17
N LYS A 341 1.01 -19.32 -21.95
CA LYS A 341 2.14 -18.95 -22.82
C LYS A 341 1.93 -19.42 -24.26
N THR A 342 1.48 -20.66 -24.44
CA THR A 342 1.20 -21.24 -25.77
C THR A 342 0.11 -20.45 -26.51
N ASN A 343 -0.98 -20.10 -25.82
CA ASN A 343 -2.06 -19.28 -26.40
C ASN A 343 -1.54 -17.91 -26.86
N LEU A 344 -0.73 -17.25 -26.03
CA LEU A 344 -0.12 -15.97 -26.39
C LEU A 344 0.83 -16.10 -27.59
N GLN A 345 1.64 -17.16 -27.66
CA GLN A 345 2.51 -17.45 -28.81
C GLN A 345 1.70 -17.63 -30.11
N ASN A 346 0.50 -18.20 -30.01
CA ASN A 346 -0.43 -18.36 -31.12
C ASN A 346 -1.23 -17.09 -31.45
N GLY A 347 -0.99 -15.97 -30.75
CA GLY A 347 -1.69 -14.70 -30.95
C GLY A 347 -3.03 -14.59 -30.22
N ASP A 348 -3.41 -15.58 -29.41
CA ASP A 348 -4.67 -15.60 -28.66
C ASP A 348 -4.48 -15.02 -27.25
N SER A 349 -4.43 -13.68 -27.18
CA SER A 349 -4.26 -12.96 -25.91
C SER A 349 -5.47 -13.08 -24.97
N LEU A 350 -6.66 -13.37 -25.51
CA LEU A 350 -7.89 -13.55 -24.72
C LEU A 350 -7.86 -14.89 -23.97
N THR A 351 -7.60 -16.00 -24.66
CA THR A 351 -7.48 -17.30 -23.98
C THR A 351 -6.28 -17.33 -23.06
N CYS A 352 -5.19 -16.62 -23.38
CA CYS A 352 -4.08 -16.39 -22.45
C CYS A 352 -4.57 -15.70 -21.15
N ARG A 353 -5.35 -14.62 -21.27
CA ARG A 353 -5.90 -13.89 -20.12
C ARG A 353 -6.77 -14.78 -19.23
N VAL A 354 -7.65 -15.59 -19.83
CA VAL A 354 -8.50 -16.54 -19.11
C VAL A 354 -7.66 -17.53 -18.29
N GLN A 355 -6.63 -18.11 -18.89
CA GLN A 355 -5.73 -19.05 -18.21
C GLN A 355 -4.98 -18.39 -17.05
N ILE A 356 -4.49 -17.16 -17.21
CA ILE A 356 -3.82 -16.45 -16.11
C ILE A 356 -4.80 -16.09 -14.99
N LYS A 357 -6.08 -15.83 -15.31
CA LYS A 357 -7.10 -15.61 -14.30
C LYS A 357 -7.43 -16.89 -13.53
N GLU A 358 -7.54 -18.01 -14.23
CA GLU A 358 -7.70 -19.34 -13.62
C GLU A 358 -6.55 -19.68 -12.66
N PHE A 359 -5.30 -19.36 -13.06
CA PHE A 359 -4.15 -19.45 -12.17
C PHE A 359 -4.32 -18.63 -10.89
N GLN A 360 -4.69 -17.34 -11.02
CA GLN A 360 -4.88 -16.46 -9.87
C GLN A 360 -5.95 -16.99 -8.92
N ASP A 361 -7.10 -17.40 -9.48
CA ASP A 361 -8.24 -17.86 -8.70
C ASP A 361 -7.91 -19.17 -7.97
N LEU A 362 -7.17 -20.08 -8.62
CA LEU A 362 -6.68 -21.31 -7.97
C LEU A 362 -5.75 -20.99 -6.79
N VAL A 363 -4.77 -20.12 -6.98
CA VAL A 363 -3.84 -19.69 -5.91
C VAL A 363 -4.59 -19.04 -4.74
N ASP A 364 -5.55 -18.16 -5.05
CA ASP A 364 -6.33 -17.43 -4.04
C ASP A 364 -7.27 -18.36 -3.25
N ASN A 365 -7.92 -19.30 -3.94
CA ASN A 365 -8.77 -20.30 -3.30
C ASN A 365 -7.98 -21.24 -2.39
N VAL A 366 -6.84 -21.78 -2.85
CA VAL A 366 -6.00 -22.66 -2.03
C VAL A 366 -5.42 -21.91 -0.82
N TYR A 367 -4.99 -20.66 -1.00
CA TYR A 367 -4.53 -19.83 0.11
C TYR A 367 -5.62 -19.64 1.19
N LYS A 368 -6.86 -19.33 0.77
CA LYS A 368 -8.01 -19.17 1.70
C LYS A 368 -8.38 -20.46 2.41
N ASP A 369 -8.19 -21.60 1.76
CA ASP A 369 -8.50 -22.93 2.32
C ASP A 369 -7.33 -23.53 3.14
N SER A 370 -6.20 -22.81 3.26
CA SER A 370 -4.98 -23.27 3.97
C SER A 370 -5.12 -23.30 5.50
N LEU A 371 -6.34 -23.44 6.03
CA LEU A 371 -6.66 -23.55 7.45
C LEU A 371 -6.50 -24.99 8.00
N ASN A 372 -6.24 -25.97 7.13
CA ASN A 372 -6.15 -27.39 7.48
C ASN A 372 -4.72 -27.94 7.30
N THR A 373 -4.39 -29.04 8.00
CA THR A 373 -3.11 -29.76 7.86
C THR A 373 -2.96 -30.51 6.53
N ASP A 374 -3.59 -30.01 5.47
CA ASP A 374 -3.59 -30.59 4.13
C ASP A 374 -2.24 -30.31 3.43
N PRO A 375 -1.59 -31.29 2.78
CA PRO A 375 -0.41 -31.06 1.96
C PRO A 375 -0.65 -30.08 0.78
N ARG A 376 -1.90 -29.83 0.38
CA ARG A 376 -2.28 -28.85 -0.63
C ARG A 376 -2.56 -27.48 0.00
N PHE A 377 -1.53 -26.65 0.10
CA PHE A 377 -1.64 -25.31 0.66
C PHE A 377 -0.85 -24.27 -0.15
N VAL A 378 -1.11 -23.00 0.14
CA VAL A 378 -0.28 -21.86 -0.28
C VAL A 378 -0.07 -20.99 0.96
N THR A 379 1.17 -20.72 1.33
CA THR A 379 1.46 -19.77 2.43
C THR A 379 1.16 -18.34 1.99
N ILE A 380 1.04 -17.41 2.94
CA ILE A 380 0.90 -15.99 2.58
C ILE A 380 2.11 -15.47 1.78
N GLU A 381 3.32 -15.96 2.04
CA GLU A 381 4.51 -15.66 1.25
C GLU A 381 4.38 -16.17 -0.19
N GLY A 382 3.98 -17.43 -0.35
CA GLY A 382 3.73 -18.04 -1.66
C GLY A 382 2.63 -17.32 -2.43
N TRP A 383 1.50 -17.03 -1.79
CA TRP A 383 0.35 -16.34 -2.39
C TRP A 383 0.76 -14.99 -2.97
N LYS A 384 1.56 -14.19 -2.27
CA LYS A 384 2.01 -12.89 -2.76
C LYS A 384 2.82 -12.97 -4.03
N PHE A 385 3.81 -13.87 -4.06
CA PHE A 385 4.64 -14.04 -5.24
C PHE A 385 3.84 -14.59 -6.41
N LEU A 386 2.96 -15.56 -6.16
CA LEU A 386 2.12 -16.18 -7.19
C LEU A 386 1.06 -15.21 -7.74
N TYR A 387 0.25 -14.62 -6.86
CA TYR A 387 -0.87 -13.76 -7.25
C TYR A 387 -0.42 -12.51 -8.02
N TRP A 388 0.59 -11.80 -7.51
CA TRP A 388 1.05 -10.57 -8.14
C TRP A 388 1.82 -10.81 -9.44
N ASN A 389 2.66 -11.86 -9.53
CA ASN A 389 3.30 -12.20 -10.82
C ASN A 389 2.27 -12.51 -11.91
N ALA A 390 1.16 -13.17 -11.56
CA ALA A 390 0.05 -13.36 -12.48
C ALA A 390 -0.64 -12.04 -12.85
N GLN A 391 -0.84 -11.13 -11.88
CA GLN A 391 -1.40 -9.80 -12.14
C GLN A 391 -0.54 -8.99 -13.11
N TYR A 392 0.78 -8.97 -12.93
CA TYR A 392 1.68 -8.27 -13.83
C TYR A 392 1.68 -8.82 -15.26
N ILE A 393 1.40 -10.12 -15.43
CA ILE A 393 1.16 -10.69 -16.76
C ILE A 393 -0.15 -10.13 -17.32
N LEU A 394 -1.25 -10.17 -16.55
CA LEU A 394 -2.56 -9.65 -16.98
C LEU A 394 -2.50 -8.18 -17.43
N ASP A 395 -1.74 -7.36 -16.70
CA ASP A 395 -1.57 -5.92 -16.95
C ASP A 395 -0.73 -5.63 -18.20
N ARG A 396 0.14 -6.57 -18.61
CA ARG A 396 1.04 -6.43 -19.77
C ARG A 396 0.55 -7.17 -21.01
N LEU A 397 -0.43 -8.07 -20.88
CA LEU A 397 -1.01 -8.76 -22.02
C LEU A 397 -1.50 -7.73 -23.03
N PRO A 398 -1.25 -7.94 -24.35
CA PRO A 398 -1.85 -7.10 -25.36
C PRO A 398 -3.35 -6.99 -25.08
N GLU A 399 -3.88 -5.77 -25.18
CA GLU A 399 -5.31 -5.59 -25.29
C GLU A 399 -5.83 -6.64 -26.29
N PRO A 400 -6.90 -7.38 -25.95
CA PRO A 400 -7.48 -8.35 -26.87
C PRO A 400 -7.56 -7.68 -28.24
N GLN A 401 -6.99 -8.32 -29.27
CA GLN A 401 -6.97 -7.74 -30.61
C GLN A 401 -8.33 -7.10 -30.90
N THR A 402 -8.35 -5.79 -31.16
CA THR A 402 -9.56 -5.07 -31.55
C THR A 402 -9.98 -5.56 -32.94
N ASN A 403 -10.68 -6.67 -32.93
CA ASN A 403 -11.60 -7.04 -33.98
C ASN A 403 -12.78 -7.78 -33.33
N PRO A 404 -13.52 -7.15 -32.38
CA PRO A 404 -14.78 -7.73 -32.01
C PRO A 404 -15.67 -7.51 -33.23
N ASN A 405 -15.85 -8.60 -33.96
CA ASN A 405 -17.21 -8.96 -34.28
C ASN A 405 -18.15 -8.65 -33.10
N LEU A 406 -19.41 -8.36 -33.40
CA LEU A 406 -20.44 -7.85 -32.49
C LEU A 406 -20.22 -8.09 -30.97
N LEU A 407 -19.96 -7.00 -30.23
CA LEU A 407 -19.95 -6.98 -28.77
C LEU A 407 -21.39 -6.95 -28.25
N VAL A 408 -21.71 -7.79 -27.26
CA VAL A 408 -23.05 -7.90 -26.70
C VAL A 408 -22.99 -7.67 -25.19
N ASN A 409 -23.91 -6.86 -24.66
CA ASN A 409 -24.05 -6.65 -23.23
C ASN A 409 -25.52 -6.64 -22.79
N LEU A 410 -25.75 -6.77 -21.48
CA LEU A 410 -27.05 -6.69 -20.85
C LEU A 410 -27.06 -5.52 -19.86
N LYS A 411 -28.06 -4.65 -19.97
CA LYS A 411 -28.30 -3.56 -19.03
C LYS A 411 -29.65 -3.72 -18.34
N ASN A 412 -29.72 -3.26 -17.10
CA ASN A 412 -30.99 -3.14 -16.39
C ASN A 412 -31.82 -1.96 -16.92
N SER A 413 -33.06 -1.84 -16.45
CA SER A 413 -33.98 -0.74 -16.78
C SER A 413 -33.44 0.67 -16.47
N LEU A 414 -32.41 0.79 -15.62
CA LEU A 414 -31.73 2.05 -15.28
C LEU A 414 -30.46 2.30 -16.13
N GLY A 415 -30.15 1.43 -17.10
CA GLY A 415 -28.98 1.55 -17.96
C GLY A 415 -27.66 1.05 -17.34
N LYS A 416 -27.70 0.40 -16.17
CA LYS A 416 -26.52 -0.21 -15.53
C LYS A 416 -26.28 -1.61 -16.10
N GLN A 417 -25.02 -1.93 -16.43
CA GLN A 417 -24.65 -3.28 -16.86
C GLN A 417 -24.90 -4.30 -15.74
N ILE A 418 -25.53 -5.43 -16.11
CA ILE A 418 -25.83 -6.55 -15.22
C ILE A 418 -25.33 -7.86 -15.87
N PRO A 419 -24.99 -8.88 -15.08
CA PRO A 419 -24.50 -10.14 -15.64
C PRO A 419 -25.60 -10.87 -16.40
N ALA A 420 -25.28 -11.35 -17.59
CA ALA A 420 -26.08 -12.33 -18.31
C ALA A 420 -25.58 -13.75 -18.04
N SER A 421 -26.45 -14.75 -18.17
CA SER A 421 -26.07 -16.15 -18.01
C SER A 421 -25.28 -16.67 -19.20
N ASN A 422 -25.71 -16.31 -20.42
CA ASN A 422 -25.04 -16.68 -21.67
C ASN A 422 -25.53 -15.79 -22.83
N VAL A 423 -24.73 -15.71 -23.89
CA VAL A 423 -25.15 -15.19 -25.20
C VAL A 423 -24.81 -16.23 -26.26
N MET A 424 -25.79 -16.55 -27.11
CA MET A 424 -25.57 -17.37 -28.30
C MET A 424 -25.78 -16.55 -29.58
N TYR A 425 -25.20 -16.99 -30.68
CA TYR A 425 -25.44 -16.45 -32.02
C TYR A 425 -25.69 -17.56 -33.04
N TYR A 426 -26.43 -17.26 -34.11
CA TYR A 426 -26.81 -18.22 -35.14
C TYR A 426 -26.04 -18.02 -36.45
N GLU A 427 -25.29 -19.04 -36.87
CA GLU A 427 -24.55 -19.07 -38.14
C GLU A 427 -24.54 -20.51 -38.66
N GLY A 428 -25.66 -20.93 -39.28
CA GLY A 428 -25.95 -22.32 -39.65
C GLY A 428 -26.38 -23.20 -38.47
N SER A 429 -25.80 -22.97 -37.29
CA SER A 429 -26.20 -23.54 -36.00
C SER A 429 -26.05 -22.49 -34.88
N TRP A 430 -26.66 -22.75 -33.73
CA TRP A 430 -26.45 -21.94 -32.52
C TRP A 430 -25.07 -22.21 -31.93
N LYS A 431 -24.30 -21.15 -31.70
CA LYS A 431 -22.95 -21.17 -31.12
C LYS A 431 -22.91 -20.24 -29.91
N ASP A 432 -22.10 -20.58 -28.91
CA ASP A 432 -21.85 -19.69 -27.77
C ASP A 432 -20.94 -18.53 -28.18
N ALA A 433 -21.28 -17.32 -27.73
CA ALA A 433 -20.39 -16.17 -27.81
C ALA A 433 -19.29 -16.28 -26.74
N VAL A 434 -18.15 -15.64 -26.97
CA VAL A 434 -17.04 -15.65 -26.01
C VAL A 434 -17.39 -14.74 -24.83
N ASN A 435 -17.40 -15.28 -23.61
CA ASN A 435 -17.58 -14.48 -22.40
C ASN A 435 -16.27 -13.75 -22.06
N ASN A 436 -16.30 -12.42 -22.01
CA ASN A 436 -15.10 -11.60 -21.79
C ASN A 436 -14.73 -11.45 -20.30
N GLY A 437 -15.54 -11.99 -19.37
CA GLY A 437 -15.29 -11.92 -17.92
C GLY A 437 -15.61 -10.58 -17.26
N ASP A 438 -16.06 -9.58 -18.03
CA ASP A 438 -16.42 -8.24 -17.56
C ASP A 438 -17.94 -7.96 -17.64
N GLY A 439 -18.74 -8.98 -17.98
CA GLY A 439 -20.19 -8.87 -18.23
C GLY A 439 -20.56 -8.59 -19.69
N THR A 440 -19.59 -8.56 -20.59
CA THR A 440 -19.79 -8.50 -22.04
C THR A 440 -19.46 -9.82 -22.73
N PHE A 441 -20.02 -10.02 -23.92
CA PHE A 441 -19.81 -11.21 -24.75
C PHE A 441 -19.39 -10.79 -26.16
N THR A 442 -18.43 -11.49 -26.74
CA THR A 442 -17.96 -11.27 -28.11
C THR A 442 -18.52 -12.36 -29.03
N VAL A 443 -19.42 -11.99 -29.93
CA VAL A 443 -19.79 -12.85 -31.06
C VAL A 443 -18.64 -12.83 -32.05
N ILE A 444 -18.25 -13.97 -32.64
CA ILE A 444 -17.24 -14.03 -33.71
C ILE A 444 -17.90 -14.62 -34.95
N THR A 445 -18.08 -13.83 -36.00
CA THR A 445 -18.74 -14.23 -37.25
C THR A 445 -18.09 -13.59 -38.47
N THR A 446 -18.21 -14.21 -39.63
CA THR A 446 -17.79 -13.60 -40.91
C THR A 446 -18.97 -12.96 -41.64
N THR A 447 -20.19 -13.12 -41.13
CA THR A 447 -21.41 -12.57 -41.72
C THR A 447 -21.57 -11.09 -41.36
N PRO A 448 -22.20 -10.28 -42.24
CA PRO A 448 -22.46 -8.87 -41.96
C PRO A 448 -23.56 -8.67 -40.91
N THR A 449 -24.47 -9.62 -40.77
CA THR A 449 -25.56 -9.59 -39.78
C THR A 449 -25.79 -10.98 -39.21
N VAL A 450 -26.15 -11.04 -37.93
CA VAL A 450 -26.33 -12.31 -37.19
C VAL A 450 -27.57 -12.24 -36.29
N SER A 451 -28.21 -13.38 -36.02
CA SER A 451 -29.20 -13.47 -34.94
C SER A 451 -28.50 -13.80 -33.64
N ILE A 452 -28.81 -13.06 -32.58
CA ILE A 452 -28.25 -13.28 -31.24
C ILE A 452 -29.35 -13.60 -30.24
N ARG A 453 -29.02 -14.41 -29.24
CA ARG A 453 -29.92 -14.84 -28.17
C ARG A 453 -29.27 -14.59 -26.82
N MET A 454 -29.91 -13.76 -26.01
CA MET A 454 -29.52 -13.45 -24.64
C MET A 454 -30.23 -14.38 -23.67
N PHE A 455 -29.51 -14.92 -22.68
CA PHE A 455 -30.05 -15.71 -21.58
C PHE A 455 -29.89 -14.98 -20.25
N TYR A 456 -31.01 -14.80 -19.54
CA TYR A 456 -31.03 -14.13 -18.24
C TYR A 456 -32.25 -14.60 -17.44
N GLU A 457 -32.08 -14.83 -16.13
CA GLU A 457 -33.15 -15.29 -15.23
C GLU A 457 -33.94 -16.50 -15.80
N TYR A 458 -33.19 -17.49 -16.32
CA TYR A 458 -33.71 -18.73 -16.93
C TYR A 458 -34.57 -18.54 -18.20
N ALA A 459 -34.75 -17.32 -18.68
CA ALA A 459 -35.43 -16.99 -19.92
C ALA A 459 -34.42 -16.66 -21.01
N ASN A 460 -34.92 -16.50 -22.24
CA ASN A 460 -34.12 -16.00 -23.34
C ASN A 460 -34.89 -15.03 -24.23
N GLN A 461 -34.15 -14.10 -24.83
CA GLN A 461 -34.65 -13.16 -25.83
C GLN A 461 -33.79 -13.31 -27.08
N THR A 462 -34.42 -13.55 -28.23
CA THR A 462 -33.73 -13.62 -29.53
C THR A 462 -34.04 -12.36 -30.33
N VAL A 463 -33.00 -11.77 -30.92
CA VAL A 463 -33.12 -10.66 -31.86
C VAL A 463 -32.37 -11.03 -33.15
N ASN A 464 -32.94 -10.65 -34.28
CA ASN A 464 -32.47 -11.08 -35.59
C ASN A 464 -31.85 -9.90 -36.35
N ASN A 465 -31.02 -10.21 -37.35
CA ASN A 465 -30.41 -9.23 -38.25
C ASN A 465 -29.58 -8.15 -37.53
N VAL A 466 -28.89 -8.52 -36.45
CA VAL A 466 -28.02 -7.59 -35.73
C VAL A 466 -26.76 -7.35 -36.56
N PRO A 467 -26.42 -6.09 -36.93
CA PRO A 467 -25.21 -5.82 -37.68
C PRO A 467 -23.97 -6.19 -36.87
N ALA A 468 -23.09 -6.99 -37.47
CA ALA A 468 -21.82 -7.40 -36.90
C ALA A 468 -20.68 -6.46 -37.35
N GLN A 469 -19.43 -6.86 -37.12
CA GLN A 469 -18.20 -6.12 -37.46
C GLN A 469 -18.09 -4.76 -36.74
N ASN A 470 -17.35 -4.71 -35.63
CA ASN A 470 -17.10 -3.49 -34.85
C ASN A 470 -18.38 -2.77 -34.38
N ASN A 471 -19.37 -3.54 -33.98
CA ASN A 471 -20.64 -3.02 -33.48
C ASN A 471 -20.90 -3.50 -32.05
N THR A 472 -21.79 -2.81 -31.34
CA THR A 472 -22.27 -3.20 -30.02
C THR A 472 -23.79 -3.35 -30.04
N TYR A 473 -24.30 -4.45 -29.50
CA TYR A 473 -25.73 -4.63 -29.25
C TYR A 473 -26.00 -4.75 -27.75
N THR A 474 -26.94 -3.95 -27.27
CA THR A 474 -27.35 -3.94 -25.87
C THR A 474 -28.74 -4.53 -25.73
N PHE A 475 -28.85 -5.61 -24.96
CA PHE A 475 -30.13 -6.04 -24.41
C PHE A 475 -30.48 -5.19 -23.19
N THR A 476 -31.75 -4.92 -22.97
CA THR A 476 -32.23 -4.17 -21.82
C THR A 476 -33.38 -4.91 -21.18
N THR A 477 -33.28 -5.19 -19.88
CA THR A 477 -34.39 -5.73 -19.10
C THR A 477 -35.39 -4.62 -18.75
N VAL A 478 -36.57 -5.03 -18.30
CA VAL A 478 -37.56 -4.12 -17.71
C VAL A 478 -37.69 -4.41 -16.22
N ASN A 479 -37.89 -3.36 -15.43
CA ASN A 479 -38.25 -3.51 -14.02
C ASN A 479 -39.72 -3.93 -13.93
N THR A 480 -39.95 -5.24 -13.91
CA THR A 480 -41.29 -5.83 -13.89
C THR A 480 -41.93 -5.55 -12.54
N ALA A 481 -43.14 -5.01 -12.54
CA ALA A 481 -43.91 -4.70 -11.34
C ALA A 481 -45.14 -5.61 -11.28
N VAL A 482 -45.14 -6.60 -10.39
CA VAL A 482 -46.31 -7.45 -10.16
C VAL A 482 -47.09 -6.90 -8.98
N GLN A 483 -48.33 -6.48 -9.22
CA GLN A 483 -49.19 -5.82 -8.25
C GLN A 483 -50.31 -6.76 -7.80
N LEU A 484 -50.60 -6.77 -6.50
CA LEU A 484 -51.80 -7.38 -5.95
C LEU A 484 -52.72 -6.29 -5.42
N LYS A 485 -53.95 -6.25 -5.92
CA LYS A 485 -54.95 -5.24 -5.55
C LYS A 485 -56.19 -5.90 -4.96
N ASN A 486 -56.79 -5.25 -3.97
CA ASN A 486 -58.10 -5.64 -3.47
C ASN A 486 -59.23 -5.27 -4.46
N SER A 487 -60.45 -5.70 -4.15
CA SER A 487 -61.63 -5.40 -4.98
C SER A 487 -61.95 -3.90 -5.16
N SER A 488 -61.41 -3.04 -4.30
CA SER A 488 -61.53 -1.58 -4.38
C SER A 488 -60.36 -0.92 -5.14
N GLY A 489 -59.41 -1.71 -5.65
CA GLY A 489 -58.23 -1.24 -6.37
C GLY A 489 -57.03 -0.85 -5.49
N ASN A 490 -57.13 -1.02 -4.16
CA ASN A 490 -56.03 -0.71 -3.24
C ASN A 490 -54.99 -1.84 -3.24
N LEU A 491 -53.72 -1.48 -3.18
CA LEU A 491 -52.61 -2.42 -3.10
C LEU A 491 -52.64 -3.21 -1.79
N ILE A 492 -52.38 -4.52 -1.85
CA ILE A 492 -52.36 -5.43 -0.69
C ILE A 492 -51.09 -6.30 -0.68
N ASP A 493 -50.58 -6.55 0.53
CA ASP A 493 -49.33 -7.29 0.77
C ASP A 493 -49.52 -8.81 0.86
N GLU A 494 -48.40 -9.52 1.05
CA GLU A 494 -48.31 -10.96 1.34
C GLU A 494 -48.66 -11.89 0.16
N GLY A 495 -49.05 -11.34 -0.99
CA GLY A 495 -49.15 -12.10 -2.23
C GLY A 495 -47.78 -12.65 -2.66
N THR A 496 -47.68 -13.97 -2.81
CA THR A 496 -46.47 -14.65 -3.30
C THR A 496 -46.52 -14.80 -4.81
N VAL A 497 -45.46 -14.39 -5.49
CA VAL A 497 -45.38 -14.32 -6.95
C VAL A 497 -44.36 -15.33 -7.48
N GLN A 498 -44.75 -16.03 -8.54
CA GLN A 498 -43.87 -16.86 -9.36
C GLN A 498 -43.98 -16.46 -10.83
N TYR A 499 -42.95 -16.78 -11.62
CA TYR A 499 -42.97 -16.64 -13.07
C TYR A 499 -42.46 -17.92 -13.74
N TYR A 500 -42.96 -18.24 -14.93
CA TYR A 500 -42.58 -19.45 -15.64
C TYR A 500 -41.41 -19.20 -16.62
N ALA A 501 -40.29 -19.88 -16.40
CA ALA A 501 -39.11 -19.86 -17.26
C ALA A 501 -38.45 -21.27 -17.25
N GLY A 502 -38.98 -22.16 -18.10
CA GLY A 502 -38.69 -23.61 -18.11
C GLY A 502 -39.28 -24.37 -16.92
N ALA A 503 -39.41 -23.71 -15.77
CA ALA A 503 -40.11 -24.14 -14.57
C ALA A 503 -40.69 -22.91 -13.85
N TRP A 504 -41.54 -23.12 -12.85
CA TRP A 504 -41.99 -22.05 -11.96
C TRP A 504 -40.84 -21.57 -11.09
N ARG A 505 -40.45 -20.31 -11.25
CA ARG A 505 -39.39 -19.62 -10.51
C ARG A 505 -39.99 -18.66 -9.50
N SER A 506 -39.33 -18.49 -8.35
CA SER A 506 -39.72 -17.50 -7.36
C SER A 506 -39.48 -16.09 -7.91
N PHE A 507 -40.51 -15.24 -7.91
CA PHE A 507 -40.39 -13.82 -8.24
C PHE A 507 -40.16 -12.99 -6.97
N GLY A 508 -40.91 -13.28 -5.92
CA GLY A 508 -40.87 -12.59 -4.62
C GLY A 508 -42.25 -12.54 -3.95
N THR A 509 -42.40 -11.67 -2.95
CA THR A 509 -43.69 -11.35 -2.32
C THR A 509 -43.99 -9.86 -2.50
N THR A 510 -45.26 -9.50 -2.52
CA THR A 510 -45.70 -8.10 -2.55
C THR A 510 -45.40 -7.40 -1.21
N ILE A 511 -44.76 -6.22 -1.29
CA ILE A 511 -44.49 -5.32 -0.16
C ILE A 511 -44.91 -3.92 -0.59
N ASN A 512 -45.77 -3.25 0.19
CA ASN A 512 -46.60 -2.13 -0.27
C ASN A 512 -47.40 -2.47 -1.55
N GLY A 513 -47.83 -3.73 -1.66
CA GLY A 513 -48.63 -4.37 -2.71
C GLY A 513 -47.97 -4.53 -4.07
N VAL A 514 -46.65 -4.35 -4.18
CA VAL A 514 -45.91 -4.59 -5.42
C VAL A 514 -44.67 -5.45 -5.16
N ALA A 515 -44.37 -6.36 -6.08
CA ALA A 515 -43.10 -7.06 -6.17
C ALA A 515 -42.35 -6.60 -7.43
N TYR A 516 -41.04 -6.39 -7.34
CA TYR A 516 -40.21 -5.92 -8.45
C TYR A 516 -39.12 -6.92 -8.82
N LYS A 517 -38.85 -7.07 -10.12
CA LYS A 517 -37.72 -7.86 -10.64
C LYS A 517 -37.32 -7.41 -12.05
N GLU A 518 -36.01 -7.34 -12.30
CA GLU A 518 -35.51 -7.18 -13.67
C GLU A 518 -35.72 -8.49 -14.44
N LEU A 519 -36.39 -8.42 -15.59
CA LEU A 519 -36.62 -9.55 -16.49
C LEU A 519 -36.43 -9.13 -17.94
N LEU A 520 -36.12 -10.07 -18.83
CA LEU A 520 -36.08 -9.81 -20.26
C LEU A 520 -37.48 -9.38 -20.75
N PRO A 521 -37.61 -8.44 -21.69
CA PRO A 521 -38.91 -7.98 -22.20
C PRO A 521 -39.52 -9.00 -23.17
N VAL A 522 -39.94 -10.15 -22.65
CA VAL A 522 -40.61 -11.24 -23.40
C VAL A 522 -41.94 -11.60 -22.74
N ASN A 523 -42.68 -12.53 -23.34
CA ASN A 523 -43.92 -13.04 -22.76
C ASN A 523 -43.65 -14.08 -21.68
N TYR A 524 -44.22 -13.87 -20.49
CA TYR A 524 -44.16 -14.79 -19.36
C TYR A 524 -45.55 -15.18 -18.88
N SER A 525 -45.64 -16.34 -18.23
CA SER A 525 -46.76 -16.67 -17.33
C SER A 525 -46.35 -16.32 -15.90
N PHE A 526 -47.13 -15.48 -15.24
CA PHE A 526 -47.02 -15.16 -13.81
C PHE A 526 -48.06 -15.94 -13.02
N ARG A 527 -47.72 -16.32 -11.80
CA ARG A 527 -48.63 -16.94 -10.84
C ARG A 527 -48.63 -16.13 -9.55
N MET A 528 -49.82 -15.71 -9.13
CA MET A 528 -50.05 -15.10 -7.83
C MET A 528 -50.66 -16.14 -6.90
N THR A 529 -50.12 -16.22 -5.69
CA THR A 529 -50.73 -16.97 -4.58
C THR A 529 -51.04 -15.99 -3.45
N TYR A 530 -52.31 -15.90 -3.09
CA TYR A 530 -52.79 -15.09 -1.98
C TYR A 530 -53.88 -15.87 -1.26
N GLU A 531 -53.84 -15.90 0.08
CA GLU A 531 -54.78 -16.69 0.89
C GLU A 531 -54.85 -18.16 0.40
N TYR A 532 -53.69 -18.73 0.06
CA TYR A 532 -53.54 -20.10 -0.47
C TYR A 532 -54.33 -20.41 -1.75
N VAL A 533 -54.95 -19.41 -2.38
CA VAL A 533 -55.57 -19.52 -3.70
C VAL A 533 -54.54 -19.10 -4.75
N LEU A 534 -54.54 -19.76 -5.90
CA LEU A 534 -53.61 -19.49 -7.00
C LEU A 534 -54.33 -19.04 -8.28
N ASN A 535 -53.78 -18.00 -8.91
CA ASN A 535 -54.23 -17.50 -10.21
C ASN A 535 -53.02 -17.23 -11.12
N ASP A 536 -53.15 -17.61 -12.40
CA ASP A 536 -52.08 -17.52 -13.39
C ASP A 536 -52.49 -16.52 -14.48
N LYS A 537 -51.55 -15.69 -14.92
CA LYS A 537 -51.76 -14.66 -15.95
C LYS A 537 -50.57 -14.58 -16.89
N GLN A 538 -50.82 -14.55 -18.19
CA GLN A 538 -49.78 -14.26 -19.18
C GLN A 538 -49.62 -12.75 -19.37
N GLN A 539 -48.38 -12.29 -19.51
CA GLN A 539 -48.07 -10.88 -19.81
C GLN A 539 -46.84 -10.79 -20.71
N ASN A 540 -46.97 -10.03 -21.80
CA ASN A 540 -45.83 -9.59 -22.60
C ASN A 540 -45.21 -8.35 -21.98
N LEU A 541 -43.99 -8.50 -21.46
CA LEU A 541 -43.27 -7.44 -20.78
C LEU A 541 -42.67 -6.39 -21.74
N SER A 542 -42.57 -6.70 -23.04
CA SER A 542 -42.20 -5.68 -24.05
C SER A 542 -43.30 -4.66 -24.30
N GLU A 543 -44.55 -5.02 -24.01
CA GLU A 543 -45.72 -4.15 -24.21
C GLU A 543 -46.08 -3.41 -22.92
N ASN A 544 -46.07 -4.12 -21.78
CA ASN A 544 -46.37 -3.56 -20.48
C ASN A 544 -45.60 -4.31 -19.37
N PRO A 545 -44.72 -3.64 -18.61
CA PRO A 545 -43.97 -4.26 -17.51
C PRO A 545 -44.77 -4.39 -16.21
N VAL A 546 -46.03 -3.90 -16.16
CA VAL A 546 -46.90 -3.99 -14.97
C VAL A 546 -47.89 -5.14 -15.08
N VAL A 547 -47.81 -6.11 -14.16
CA VAL A 547 -48.67 -7.29 -14.09
C VAL A 547 -49.65 -7.15 -12.92
N ASP A 548 -50.91 -6.84 -13.23
CA ASP A 548 -51.95 -6.73 -12.20
C ASP A 548 -52.66 -8.05 -11.90
N PHE A 549 -52.78 -8.38 -10.61
CA PHE A 549 -53.72 -9.35 -10.05
C PHE A 549 -54.71 -8.63 -9.13
N ASN A 550 -56.00 -8.92 -9.30
CA ASN A 550 -57.06 -8.36 -8.47
C ASN A 550 -57.74 -9.48 -7.70
N THR A 551 -58.05 -9.26 -6.42
CA THR A 551 -58.98 -10.10 -5.67
C THR A 551 -60.43 -9.64 -5.91
N VAL A 552 -61.36 -10.47 -5.46
CA VAL A 552 -62.77 -10.13 -5.33
C VAL A 552 -63.15 -10.19 -3.85
N LEU A 553 -64.01 -9.27 -3.41
CA LEU A 553 -64.58 -9.32 -2.07
C LEU A 553 -65.65 -10.42 -2.06
N CYS A 554 -65.29 -11.62 -1.62
CA CYS A 554 -66.22 -12.72 -1.46
C CYS A 554 -67.09 -12.47 -0.23
N THR A 555 -68.41 -12.45 -0.40
CA THR A 555 -69.39 -12.35 0.70
C THR A 555 -70.06 -13.69 0.88
N ILE A 556 -69.97 -14.27 2.07
CA ILE A 556 -70.70 -15.48 2.43
C ILE A 556 -71.89 -15.08 3.28
N LYS A 557 -73.08 -15.47 2.85
CA LYS A 557 -74.33 -15.26 3.56
C LYS A 557 -74.90 -16.59 4.02
N VAL A 558 -75.11 -16.73 5.33
CA VAL A 558 -75.62 -17.96 5.94
C VAL A 558 -77.00 -17.70 6.54
N THR A 559 -77.97 -18.53 6.16
CA THR A 559 -79.35 -18.45 6.66
C THR A 559 -79.82 -19.78 7.25
N ASN A 560 -80.81 -19.73 8.14
CA ASN A 560 -81.53 -20.92 8.59
C ASN A 560 -82.56 -21.39 7.55
N ALA A 561 -83.29 -22.46 7.85
CA ALA A 561 -84.32 -23.03 6.96
C ALA A 561 -85.48 -22.05 6.66
N ASN A 562 -85.65 -21.02 7.50
CA ASN A 562 -86.66 -19.97 7.37
C ASN A 562 -86.14 -18.71 6.62
N ASN A 563 -84.96 -18.79 5.98
CA ASN A 563 -84.27 -17.67 5.33
C ASN A 563 -83.90 -16.51 6.27
N GLN A 564 -83.86 -16.74 7.59
CA GLN A 564 -83.38 -15.75 8.55
C GLN A 564 -81.85 -15.81 8.65
N PRO A 565 -81.16 -14.66 8.78
CA PRO A 565 -79.70 -14.63 8.92
C PRO A 565 -79.22 -15.36 10.18
N LEU A 566 -78.12 -16.11 10.06
CA LEU A 566 -77.48 -16.79 11.19
C LEU A 566 -76.22 -16.05 11.62
N GLU A 567 -76.26 -15.38 12.77
CA GLU A 567 -75.08 -14.82 13.44
C GLU A 567 -74.25 -15.92 14.09
N GLY A 568 -72.92 -15.83 13.99
CA GLY A 568 -72.00 -16.78 14.64
C GLY A 568 -71.78 -18.10 13.88
N ALA A 569 -72.24 -18.24 12.64
CA ALA A 569 -71.93 -19.40 11.80
C ALA A 569 -70.45 -19.37 11.39
N ASN A 570 -69.72 -20.46 11.65
CA ASN A 570 -68.32 -20.59 11.24
C ASN A 570 -68.22 -20.88 9.74
N THR A 571 -67.43 -20.08 9.03
CA THR A 571 -67.27 -20.19 7.57
C THR A 571 -65.82 -20.50 7.20
N LYS A 572 -65.67 -21.36 6.18
CA LYS A 572 -64.38 -21.78 5.62
C LYS A 572 -64.42 -21.81 4.10
N TYR A 573 -63.26 -21.72 3.45
CA TYR A 573 -63.09 -22.08 2.04
C TYR A 573 -62.05 -23.17 1.89
N TYR A 574 -62.18 -23.99 0.85
CA TYR A 574 -61.25 -25.04 0.52
C TYR A 574 -60.27 -24.56 -0.54
N SER A 575 -58.98 -24.62 -0.22
CA SER A 575 -57.88 -24.47 -1.17
C SER A 575 -57.10 -25.79 -1.26
N ILE A 576 -55.93 -25.85 -0.63
CA ILE A 576 -55.18 -27.10 -0.37
C ILE A 576 -55.74 -27.81 0.88
N ALA A 577 -56.28 -27.01 1.80
CA ALA A 577 -56.96 -27.45 3.01
C ALA A 577 -58.13 -26.49 3.27
N TRP A 578 -59.00 -26.85 4.21
CA TRP A 578 -60.02 -25.95 4.72
C TRP A 578 -59.36 -24.79 5.49
N ARG A 579 -59.62 -23.57 5.03
CA ARG A 579 -59.12 -22.31 5.60
C ARG A 579 -60.27 -21.56 6.25
N ASP A 580 -60.08 -21.13 7.50
CA ASP A 580 -61.06 -20.34 8.23
C ASP A 580 -61.19 -18.93 7.64
N ILE A 581 -62.43 -18.49 7.47
CA ILE A 581 -62.77 -17.10 7.10
C ILE A 581 -63.17 -16.34 8.36
N GLY A 582 -64.00 -16.98 9.21
CA GLY A 582 -64.45 -16.41 10.47
C GLY A 582 -65.92 -16.72 10.75
N LEU A 583 -66.51 -15.96 11.67
CA LEU A 583 -67.91 -16.08 12.06
C LEU A 583 -68.77 -15.01 11.36
N THR A 584 -69.97 -15.37 10.92
CA THR A 584 -70.93 -14.40 10.39
C THR A 584 -71.38 -13.38 11.44
N ASN A 585 -71.63 -12.15 11.01
CA ASN A 585 -72.16 -11.06 11.83
C ASN A 585 -73.70 -11.18 12.05
N SER A 586 -74.32 -10.19 12.69
CA SER A 586 -75.77 -10.12 12.93
C SER A 586 -76.65 -10.10 11.67
N SER A 587 -76.08 -9.80 10.51
CA SER A 587 -76.74 -9.89 9.20
C SER A 587 -76.52 -11.25 8.52
N GLY A 588 -75.91 -12.21 9.22
CA GLY A 588 -75.58 -13.53 8.69
C GLY A 588 -74.48 -13.52 7.64
N GLU A 589 -73.67 -12.46 7.59
CA GLU A 589 -72.69 -12.23 6.54
C GLU A 589 -71.26 -12.17 7.08
N ILE A 590 -70.30 -12.58 6.24
CA ILE A 590 -68.87 -12.35 6.43
C ILE A 590 -68.20 -12.19 5.08
N THR A 591 -67.17 -11.34 5.02
CA THR A 591 -66.45 -11.02 3.79
C THR A 591 -64.98 -11.39 3.87
N LYS A 592 -64.38 -11.78 2.73
CA LYS A 592 -62.94 -12.01 2.60
C LYS A 592 -62.48 -11.67 1.18
N GLU A 593 -61.36 -10.96 1.06
CA GLU A 593 -60.69 -10.77 -0.22
C GLU A 593 -60.02 -12.08 -0.64
N LEU A 594 -60.39 -12.61 -1.80
CA LEU A 594 -59.85 -13.85 -2.35
C LEU A 594 -59.54 -13.66 -3.84
N LEU A 595 -58.54 -14.38 -4.36
CA LEU A 595 -58.29 -14.39 -5.80
C LEU A 595 -59.49 -15.01 -6.54
N PRO A 596 -59.88 -14.47 -7.72
CA PRO A 596 -61.01 -14.97 -8.50
C PRO A 596 -60.74 -16.42 -8.93
N LYS A 597 -61.54 -17.34 -8.39
CA LYS A 597 -61.40 -18.79 -8.60
C LYS A 597 -62.71 -19.52 -8.28
N ASN A 598 -62.90 -20.69 -8.87
CA ASN A 598 -63.90 -21.65 -8.40
C ASN A 598 -63.41 -22.35 -7.12
N LEU A 599 -64.11 -22.12 -6.00
CA LEU A 599 -63.75 -22.60 -4.66
C LEU A 599 -64.94 -23.32 -4.01
N SER A 600 -64.67 -24.21 -3.07
CA SER A 600 -65.69 -24.78 -2.19
C SER A 600 -65.72 -24.04 -0.87
N PHE A 601 -66.90 -23.65 -0.41
CA PHE A 601 -67.15 -22.95 0.85
C PHE A 601 -67.92 -23.85 1.78
N ARG A 602 -67.70 -23.72 3.10
CA ARG A 602 -68.40 -24.45 4.15
C ARG A 602 -68.94 -23.46 5.16
N ALA A 603 -70.18 -23.63 5.58
CA ALA A 603 -70.73 -22.98 6.77
C ALA A 603 -71.12 -24.02 7.82
N THR A 604 -70.86 -23.77 9.10
CA THR A 604 -71.20 -24.64 10.22
C THR A 604 -71.85 -23.85 11.36
N TYR A 605 -72.98 -24.33 11.88
CA TYR A 605 -73.67 -23.77 13.05
C TYR A 605 -74.24 -24.90 13.93
N ASN A 606 -73.91 -24.92 15.23
CA ASN A 606 -74.37 -25.94 16.19
C ASN A 606 -74.27 -27.40 15.68
N ASN A 607 -73.11 -27.76 15.11
CA ASN A 607 -72.79 -29.07 14.50
C ASN A 607 -73.49 -29.40 13.17
N VAL A 608 -74.29 -28.50 12.60
CA VAL A 608 -74.83 -28.64 11.24
C VAL A 608 -73.89 -27.93 10.27
N SER A 609 -73.42 -28.61 9.23
CA SER A 609 -72.53 -28.04 8.21
C SER A 609 -73.04 -28.28 6.79
N GLN A 610 -72.83 -27.31 5.90
CA GLN A 610 -73.15 -27.43 4.47
C GLN A 610 -72.00 -26.87 3.63
N ASP A 611 -71.69 -27.56 2.54
CA ASP A 611 -70.70 -27.14 1.55
C ASP A 611 -71.38 -26.59 0.29
N LYS A 612 -70.75 -25.59 -0.35
CA LYS A 612 -71.18 -25.02 -1.62
C LYS A 612 -69.98 -24.67 -2.48
N GLN A 613 -69.95 -25.16 -3.71
CA GLN A 613 -68.96 -24.74 -4.70
C GLN A 613 -69.47 -23.52 -5.45
N GLN A 614 -68.62 -22.50 -5.63
CA GLN A 614 -68.94 -21.27 -6.33
C GLN A 614 -67.71 -20.69 -7.02
N ASP A 615 -67.88 -20.26 -8.27
CA ASP A 615 -66.92 -19.41 -8.95
C ASP A 615 -67.13 -17.95 -8.57
N ILE A 616 -66.26 -17.46 -7.68
CA ILE A 616 -66.32 -16.08 -7.18
C ILE A 616 -65.80 -15.07 -8.21
N SER A 617 -65.25 -15.51 -9.34
CA SER A 617 -64.97 -14.63 -10.49
C SER A 617 -66.22 -14.24 -11.27
N VAL A 618 -67.28 -15.05 -11.19
CA VAL A 618 -68.56 -14.82 -11.88
C VAL A 618 -69.59 -14.22 -10.92
N ASN A 619 -69.67 -14.75 -9.70
CA ASN A 619 -70.53 -14.23 -8.63
C ASN A 619 -69.84 -14.39 -7.27
N ASN A 620 -69.49 -13.27 -6.66
CA ASN A 620 -68.79 -13.20 -5.38
C ASN A 620 -69.72 -13.28 -4.15
N LEU A 621 -71.04 -13.46 -4.32
CA LEU A 621 -71.99 -13.74 -3.24
C LEU A 621 -72.26 -15.25 -3.12
N VAL A 622 -71.81 -15.84 -2.02
CA VAL A 622 -71.98 -17.27 -1.70
C VAL A 622 -73.08 -17.44 -0.64
N GLU A 623 -74.28 -17.82 -1.07
CA GLU A 623 -75.41 -18.06 -0.16
C GLU A 623 -75.48 -19.53 0.26
N ILE A 624 -75.47 -19.81 1.57
CA ILE A 624 -75.54 -21.16 2.14
C ILE A 624 -76.69 -21.21 3.17
N MET A 625 -77.68 -22.06 2.92
CA MET A 625 -78.76 -22.34 3.89
C MET A 625 -78.37 -23.56 4.74
N LEU A 626 -78.44 -23.43 6.06
CA LEU A 626 -78.30 -24.54 7.01
C LEU A 626 -79.68 -24.99 7.48
N ASN A 627 -79.89 -26.30 7.55
CA ASN A 627 -81.14 -26.89 8.05
C ASN A 627 -81.19 -26.88 9.59
N VAL A 628 -81.18 -25.67 10.14
CA VAL A 628 -81.42 -25.37 11.56
C VAL A 628 -82.70 -24.51 11.68
N PRO A 629 -83.40 -24.56 12.83
CA PRO A 629 -84.63 -23.81 13.05
C PRO A 629 -84.51 -22.30 12.84
#